data_AF-A0A534QDP2-F1
#
_entry.id   AF-A0A534QDP2-F1
#
_cell.length_a   1.000
_cell.length_b   1.000
_cell.length_c   1.000
_cell.angle_alpha   90.00
_cell.angle_beta   90.00
_cell.angle_gamma   90.00
#
_symmetry.space_group_name_H-M   'P 1'
#
loop_
_entity.id
_entity.type
_entity.pdbx_description
1 polymer ?
#
loop_
_entity_poly.entity_id
_entity_poly.type
_entity_poly.pdbx_seq_one_letter_code
_entity_poly.pdbx_strand_id
1 'polypeptide(L)'
;MTTELEVGLYIFMLAGFLGYHIITRVPPLLHTPLMSATNAIAAISLVGSLVVAGSDYSNVPNGWVCTLLGLMAVTCSSTNAFGGFLITDRMLRMFRTAEDRARGTRRPVELQAFGAVLAIVGGVAAILYATRPAGMAMGEYLHERVAPEALRYCYILSAAMFVLGLKGLSSPKWARSGMSLAAFGMLVAVVGTLFHPHIVTYRWIALGVAIGAFVGGTMGLR
;
A
#
# COMPACT_ATOMS: atom_id res chain seq x y z
N MET A 1 16.85 -23.29 0.25
CA MET A 1 17.40 -21.95 0.56
C MET A 1 18.07 -21.30 -0.64
N THR A 2 18.81 -22.04 -1.47
CA THR A 2 19.42 -21.51 -2.71
C THR A 2 18.38 -20.99 -3.71
N THR A 3 17.29 -21.74 -3.95
CA THR A 3 16.23 -21.38 -4.91
C THR A 3 15.49 -20.08 -4.58
N GLU A 4 15.15 -19.82 -3.31
CA GLU A 4 14.45 -18.60 -2.89
C GLU A 4 15.33 -17.35 -3.03
N LEU A 5 16.61 -17.47 -2.67
CA LEU A 5 17.59 -16.40 -2.83
C LEU A 5 17.85 -16.12 -4.32
N GLU A 6 18.00 -17.18 -5.12
CA GLU A 6 18.16 -17.08 -6.58
C GLU A 6 16.97 -16.36 -7.22
N VAL A 7 15.73 -16.79 -6.92
CA VAL A 7 14.51 -16.14 -7.42
C VAL A 7 14.42 -14.68 -6.94
N GLY A 8 14.74 -14.40 -5.67
CA GLY A 8 14.78 -13.04 -5.13
C GLY A 8 15.77 -12.13 -5.85
N LEU A 9 16.96 -12.65 -6.19
CA LEU A 9 17.96 -11.93 -6.97
C LEU A 9 17.48 -11.69 -8.41
N TYR A 10 16.85 -12.66 -9.05
CA TYR A 10 16.25 -12.46 -10.37
C TYR A 10 15.18 -11.36 -10.35
N ILE A 11 14.27 -11.38 -9.37
CA ILE A 11 13.24 -10.35 -9.21
C ILE A 11 13.89 -8.98 -8.97
N PHE A 12 14.88 -8.90 -8.09
CA PHE A 12 15.59 -7.65 -7.79
C PHE A 12 16.26 -7.07 -9.03
N MET A 13 17.01 -7.88 -9.79
CA MET A 13 17.68 -7.43 -11.01
C MET A 13 16.66 -6.98 -12.08
N LEU A 14 15.64 -7.80 -12.37
CA LEU A 14 14.63 -7.48 -13.38
C LEU A 14 13.79 -6.25 -13.00
N ALA A 15 13.41 -6.11 -11.73
CA ALA A 15 12.70 -4.93 -11.23
C ALA A 15 13.57 -3.66 -11.33
N GLY A 16 14.87 -3.76 -11.07
CA GLY A 16 15.82 -2.66 -11.25
C GLY A 16 15.90 -2.18 -12.70
N PHE A 17 16.06 -3.11 -13.65
CA PHE A 17 16.07 -2.79 -15.10
C PHE A 17 14.74 -2.18 -15.57
N LEU A 18 13.62 -2.71 -15.09
CA LEU A 18 12.29 -2.19 -15.38
C LEU A 18 12.12 -0.76 -14.84
N GLY A 19 12.52 -0.52 -13.59
CA GLY A 19 12.49 0.79 -12.96
C GLY A 19 13.30 1.84 -13.74
N TYR A 20 14.52 1.47 -14.15
CA TYR A 20 15.38 2.33 -14.98
C TYR A 20 14.68 2.73 -16.31
N HIS A 21 14.09 1.77 -17.02
CA HIS A 21 13.40 2.03 -18.28
C HIS A 21 12.12 2.88 -18.12
N ILE A 22 11.46 2.80 -16.97
CA ILE A 22 10.25 3.60 -16.70
C ILE A 22 10.62 5.04 -16.39
N ILE A 23 11.62 5.25 -15.50
CA ILE A 23 12.02 6.58 -15.05
C ILE A 23 12.66 7.39 -16.18
N THR A 24 13.46 6.75 -17.05
CA THR A 24 14.12 7.43 -18.19
C THR A 24 13.14 8.01 -19.21
N ARG A 25 11.88 7.59 -19.21
CA ARG A 25 10.82 8.10 -20.11
C ARG A 25 9.96 9.22 -19.49
N VAL A 26 10.29 9.68 -18.29
CA VAL A 26 9.54 10.77 -17.62
C VAL A 26 10.03 12.12 -18.16
N PRO A 27 9.13 12.98 -18.68
CA PRO A 27 9.52 14.29 -19.20
C PRO A 27 10.00 15.22 -18.06
N PRO A 28 10.88 16.21 -18.35
CA PRO A 28 11.45 17.05 -17.30
C PRO A 28 10.45 17.83 -16.43
N LEU A 29 9.31 18.18 -17.02
CA LEU A 29 8.19 18.84 -16.36
C LEU A 29 7.62 18.03 -15.18
N LEU A 30 7.83 16.71 -15.18
CA LEU A 30 7.33 15.79 -14.17
C LEU A 30 8.41 15.30 -13.20
N HIS A 31 9.65 15.80 -13.24
CA HIS A 31 10.68 15.36 -12.30
C HIS A 31 10.34 15.66 -10.83
N THR A 32 9.79 16.83 -10.52
CA THR A 32 9.37 17.17 -9.15
C THR A 32 8.17 16.33 -8.68
N PRO A 33 7.09 16.19 -9.47
CA PRO A 33 6.05 15.21 -9.16
C PRO A 33 6.55 13.77 -9.05
N LEU A 34 7.51 13.35 -9.88
CA LEU A 34 8.11 12.03 -9.83
C LEU A 34 8.86 11.82 -8.51
N MET A 35 9.63 12.81 -8.05
CA MET A 35 10.31 12.77 -6.76
C MET A 35 9.33 12.57 -5.61
N SER A 36 8.20 13.27 -5.63
CA SER A 36 7.12 13.09 -4.64
C SER A 36 6.45 11.71 -4.77
N ALA A 37 6.20 11.26 -6.00
CA ALA A 37 5.59 9.96 -6.28
C ALA A 37 6.45 8.79 -5.79
N THR A 38 7.76 8.83 -6.01
CA THR A 38 8.66 7.77 -5.52
C THR A 38 8.75 7.79 -3.99
N ASN A 39 8.69 8.96 -3.36
CA ASN A 39 8.58 9.05 -1.90
C ASN A 39 7.27 8.42 -1.37
N ALA A 40 6.14 8.69 -2.04
CA ALA A 40 4.85 8.08 -1.71
C ALA A 40 4.87 6.55 -1.86
N ILE A 41 5.45 6.03 -2.96
CA ILE A 41 5.57 4.58 -3.21
C ILE A 41 6.53 3.93 -2.20
N ALA A 42 7.60 4.60 -1.77
CA ALA A 42 8.52 4.10 -0.75
C ALA A 42 7.83 3.85 0.61
N ALA A 43 6.63 4.41 0.83
CA ALA A 43 5.79 4.06 1.97
C ALA A 43 5.31 2.60 1.94
N ILE A 44 5.64 1.80 0.92
CA ILE A 44 5.46 0.34 0.91
C ILE A 44 6.16 -0.36 2.08
N SER A 45 7.12 0.31 2.73
CA SER A 45 7.64 -0.09 4.06
C SER A 45 6.55 -0.33 5.11
N LEU A 46 5.35 0.24 4.90
CA LEU A 46 4.15 -0.03 5.67
C LEU A 46 3.88 -1.53 5.78
N VAL A 47 4.06 -2.31 4.71
CA VAL A 47 3.91 -3.79 4.72
C VAL A 47 4.77 -4.43 5.80
N GLY A 48 6.06 -4.10 5.86
CA GLY A 48 6.97 -4.64 6.89
C GLY A 48 6.59 -4.16 8.29
N SER A 49 6.26 -2.87 8.43
CA SER A 49 5.88 -2.30 9.72
C SER A 49 4.59 -2.92 10.29
N LEU A 50 3.61 -3.27 9.45
CA LEU A 50 2.38 -3.94 9.84
C LEU A 50 2.67 -5.31 10.44
N VAL A 51 3.56 -6.08 9.80
CA VAL A 51 3.97 -7.40 10.29
C VAL A 51 4.67 -7.27 11.64
N VAL A 52 5.60 -6.33 11.78
CA VAL A 52 6.31 -6.06 13.05
C VAL A 52 5.34 -5.62 14.15
N ALA A 53 4.50 -4.62 13.90
CA ALA A 53 3.55 -4.12 14.91
C ALA A 53 2.47 -5.14 15.29
N GLY A 54 2.14 -6.06 14.38
CA GLY A 54 1.16 -7.11 14.57
C GLY A 54 1.68 -8.35 15.30
N SER A 55 3.00 -8.52 15.39
CA SER A 55 3.63 -9.70 15.98
C SER A 55 3.45 -9.76 17.49
N ASP A 56 3.39 -10.98 18.05
CA ASP A 56 3.35 -11.17 19.50
C ASP A 56 4.77 -11.20 20.08
N TYR A 57 5.04 -10.26 20.98
CA TYR A 57 6.32 -10.12 21.69
C TYR A 57 6.22 -10.46 23.18
N SER A 58 5.11 -11.05 23.63
CA SER A 58 4.86 -11.40 25.03
C SER A 58 5.93 -12.33 25.64
N ASN A 59 6.47 -13.23 24.82
CA ASN A 59 7.46 -14.23 25.24
C ASN A 59 8.93 -13.75 25.13
N VAL A 60 9.15 -12.50 24.71
CA VAL A 60 10.49 -11.95 24.48
C VAL A 60 10.88 -11.03 25.65
N PRO A 61 12.08 -11.19 26.25
CA PRO A 61 12.60 -10.24 27.21
C PRO A 61 12.59 -8.81 26.63
N ASN A 62 12.00 -7.85 27.34
CA ASN A 62 11.80 -6.48 26.85
C ASN A 62 10.94 -6.34 25.58
N GLY A 63 10.01 -7.27 25.32
CA GLY A 63 9.13 -7.23 24.14
C GLY A 63 8.24 -5.98 24.00
N TRP A 64 8.09 -5.19 25.08
CA TRP A 64 7.46 -3.87 25.03
C TRP A 64 8.20 -2.91 24.10
N VAL A 65 9.53 -3.02 23.99
CA VAL A 65 10.36 -2.20 23.07
C VAL A 65 10.04 -2.56 21.62
N CYS A 66 9.94 -3.85 21.30
CA CYS A 66 9.55 -4.31 19.96
C CYS A 66 8.17 -3.79 19.56
N THR A 67 7.22 -3.84 20.49
CA THR A 67 5.85 -3.31 20.28
C THR A 67 5.88 -1.80 20.01
N LEU A 68 6.67 -1.03 20.78
CA LEU A 68 6.81 0.41 20.60
C LEU A 68 7.49 0.77 19.27
N LEU A 69 8.56 0.07 18.90
CA LEU A 69 9.24 0.24 17.63
C LEU A 69 8.31 -0.10 16.45
N GLY A 70 7.51 -1.16 16.57
CA GLY A 70 6.49 -1.52 15.59
C GLY A 70 5.42 -0.42 15.43
N LEU A 71 4.90 0.11 16.54
CA LEU A 71 3.96 1.22 16.52
C LEU A 71 4.53 2.46 15.83
N MET A 72 5.78 2.83 16.16
CA MET A 72 6.46 3.96 15.52
C MET A 72 6.69 3.70 14.02
N ALA A 73 7.10 2.49 13.65
CA ALA A 73 7.29 2.12 12.25
C ALA A 73 5.98 2.27 11.45
N VAL A 74 4.86 1.73 11.95
CA VAL A 74 3.54 1.86 11.30
C VAL A 74 3.12 3.32 11.21
N THR A 75 3.33 4.11 12.26
CA THR A 75 2.98 5.54 12.29
C THR A 75 3.78 6.31 11.24
N CYS A 76 5.10 6.12 11.19
CA CYS A 76 5.98 6.77 10.22
C CYS A 76 5.66 6.35 8.78
N SER A 77 5.54 5.06 8.52
CA SER A 77 5.19 4.55 7.18
C SER A 77 3.79 5.00 6.74
N SER A 78 2.81 5.02 7.65
CA SER A 78 1.46 5.52 7.33
C SER A 78 1.48 7.02 7.04
N THR A 79 2.24 7.82 7.79
CA THR A 79 2.39 9.26 7.54
C THR A 79 2.96 9.52 6.14
N ASN A 80 3.98 8.76 5.74
CA ASN A 80 4.54 8.85 4.39
C ASN A 80 3.54 8.42 3.31
N ALA A 81 2.76 7.36 3.55
CA ALA A 81 1.73 6.92 2.61
C ALA A 81 0.67 8.02 2.42
N PHE A 82 -0.05 8.40 3.48
CA PHE A 82 -1.14 9.36 3.36
C PHE A 82 -0.64 10.74 2.89
N GLY A 83 0.45 11.26 3.45
CA GLY A 83 1.03 12.53 3.05
C GLY A 83 1.58 12.51 1.63
N GLY A 84 2.39 11.51 1.29
CA GLY A 84 3.04 11.39 -0.01
C GLY A 84 2.04 11.28 -1.16
N PHE A 85 1.01 10.45 -1.04
CA PHE A 85 0.00 10.32 -2.10
C PHE A 85 -0.85 11.59 -2.26
N LEU A 86 -1.20 12.28 -1.17
CA LEU A 86 -1.96 13.54 -1.22
C LEU A 86 -1.16 14.70 -1.83
N ILE A 87 0.09 14.87 -1.40
CA ILE A 87 1.00 15.90 -1.93
C ILE A 87 1.20 15.67 -3.42
N THR A 88 1.44 14.41 -3.82
CA THR A 88 1.67 14.09 -5.24
C THR A 88 0.42 14.32 -6.08
N ASP A 89 -0.78 13.93 -5.61
CA ASP A 89 -2.02 14.24 -6.32
C ASP A 89 -2.21 15.75 -6.48
N ARG A 90 -1.94 16.55 -5.44
CA ARG A 90 -2.00 18.01 -5.52
C ARG A 90 -1.04 18.57 -6.57
N MET A 91 0.20 18.10 -6.61
CA MET A 91 1.17 18.52 -7.62
C MET A 91 0.67 18.19 -9.03
N LEU A 92 0.12 16.99 -9.23
CA LEU A 92 -0.36 16.53 -10.53
C LEU A 92 -1.65 17.21 -10.99
N ARG A 93 -2.48 17.72 -10.08
CA ARG A 93 -3.68 18.51 -10.41
C ARG A 93 -3.37 19.78 -11.21
N MET A 94 -2.16 20.31 -11.11
CA MET A 94 -1.74 21.53 -11.81
C MET A 94 -1.59 21.33 -13.33
N PHE A 95 -1.46 20.09 -13.80
CA PHE A 95 -1.32 19.76 -15.22
C PHE A 95 -2.64 19.53 -15.97
N ARG A 96 -3.79 19.65 -15.30
CA ARG A 96 -5.11 19.49 -15.93
C ARG A 96 -5.43 20.65 -16.88
N THR A 97 -5.92 20.32 -18.07
CA THR A 97 -6.37 21.30 -19.05
C THR A 97 -7.76 21.85 -18.70
N ALA A 98 -8.14 22.99 -19.27
CA ALA A 98 -9.46 23.60 -19.05
C ALA A 98 -10.63 22.67 -19.46
N GLU A 99 -10.45 21.85 -20.50
CA GLU A 99 -11.43 20.82 -20.91
C GLU A 99 -11.61 19.72 -19.85
N ASP A 100 -10.54 19.31 -19.15
CA ASP A 100 -10.65 18.35 -18.05
C ASP A 100 -11.46 18.94 -16.88
N ARG A 101 -11.43 20.26 -16.67
CA ARG A 101 -12.24 20.95 -15.65
C ARG A 101 -13.70 21.09 -16.09
N ALA A 102 -13.96 21.35 -17.37
CA ALA A 102 -15.29 21.50 -17.94
C ALA A 102 -16.08 20.19 -18.00
N ARG A 103 -15.41 19.03 -18.05
CA ARG A 103 -16.07 17.71 -18.15
C ARG A 103 -16.83 17.23 -16.92
N GLY A 104 -16.88 17.98 -15.80
CA GLY A 104 -17.77 17.74 -14.64
C GLY A 104 -17.61 16.35 -14.00
N THR A 105 -17.18 16.30 -12.74
CA THR A 105 -17.00 15.10 -11.89
C THR A 105 -17.91 13.89 -12.23
N ARG A 106 -17.52 13.08 -13.23
CA ARG A 106 -17.79 11.64 -13.17
C ARG A 106 -17.10 11.20 -11.89
N ARG A 107 -17.85 10.61 -10.95
CA ARG A 107 -17.30 10.10 -9.68
C ARG A 107 -15.94 9.47 -10.02
N PRO A 108 -14.82 9.93 -9.43
CA PRO A 108 -13.54 9.41 -9.84
C PRO A 108 -13.62 7.91 -9.61
N VAL A 109 -13.38 7.13 -10.66
CA VAL A 109 -13.42 5.65 -10.62
C VAL A 109 -12.56 5.14 -9.46
N GLU A 110 -11.56 5.92 -9.06
CA GLU A 110 -10.77 5.80 -7.84
C GLU A 110 -11.60 5.67 -6.56
N LEU A 111 -12.56 6.57 -6.29
CA LEU A 111 -13.39 6.53 -5.08
C LEU A 111 -14.35 5.32 -5.10
N GLN A 112 -14.83 4.94 -6.28
CA GLN A 112 -15.64 3.73 -6.46
C GLN A 112 -14.81 2.46 -6.31
N ALA A 113 -13.55 2.47 -6.76
CA ALA A 113 -12.61 1.37 -6.62
C ALA A 113 -12.13 1.21 -5.16
N PHE A 114 -11.89 2.32 -4.45
CA PHE A 114 -11.63 2.33 -3.00
C PHE A 114 -12.83 1.77 -2.23
N GLY A 115 -14.04 2.22 -2.54
CA GLY A 115 -15.27 1.69 -1.94
C GLY A 115 -15.51 0.22 -2.28
N ALA A 116 -15.24 -0.21 -3.51
CA ALA A 116 -15.37 -1.60 -3.95
C ALA A 116 -14.33 -2.52 -3.30
N VAL A 117 -13.07 -2.09 -3.14
CA VAL A 117 -12.07 -2.88 -2.42
C VAL A 117 -12.40 -2.97 -0.94
N LEU A 118 -12.78 -1.87 -0.28
CA LEU A 118 -13.24 -1.92 1.11
C LEU A 118 -14.46 -2.83 1.27
N ALA A 119 -15.40 -2.82 0.31
CA ALA A 119 -16.55 -3.70 0.31
C ALA A 119 -16.21 -5.17 0.02
N ILE A 120 -15.26 -5.45 -0.88
CA ILE A 120 -14.79 -6.80 -1.17
C ILE A 120 -14.00 -7.35 0.03
N VAL A 121 -13.14 -6.54 0.64
CA VAL A 121 -12.36 -6.92 1.83
C VAL A 121 -13.27 -7.12 3.02
N GLY A 122 -14.21 -6.20 3.25
CA GLY A 122 -15.23 -6.33 4.28
C GLY A 122 -16.16 -7.52 4.04
N GLY A 123 -16.54 -7.77 2.79
CA GLY A 123 -17.37 -8.91 2.39
C GLY A 123 -16.65 -10.24 2.55
N VAL A 124 -15.37 -10.33 2.13
CA VAL A 124 -14.52 -11.50 2.35
C VAL A 124 -14.29 -11.73 3.84
N ALA A 125 -13.99 -10.69 4.61
CA ALA A 125 -13.85 -10.80 6.06
C ALA A 125 -15.16 -11.24 6.75
N ALA A 126 -16.32 -10.76 6.29
CA ALA A 126 -17.63 -11.14 6.80
C ALA A 126 -18.02 -12.58 6.41
N ILE A 127 -17.72 -13.02 5.19
CA ILE A 127 -17.91 -14.40 4.73
C ILE A 127 -17.02 -15.34 5.56
N LEU A 128 -15.74 -15.00 5.74
CA LEU A 128 -14.82 -15.78 6.56
C LEU A 128 -15.24 -15.83 8.03
N TYR A 129 -15.85 -14.77 8.55
CA TYR A 129 -16.44 -14.75 9.88
C TYR A 129 -17.68 -15.66 9.96
N ALA A 130 -18.54 -15.65 8.94
CA ALA A 130 -19.78 -16.41 8.89
C ALA A 130 -19.57 -17.91 8.63
N THR A 131 -18.58 -18.30 7.83
CA THR A 131 -18.23 -19.70 7.54
C THR A 131 -17.28 -20.31 8.57
N ARG A 132 -16.97 -19.56 9.63
CA ARG A 132 -16.08 -20.03 10.70
C ARG A 132 -16.76 -21.15 11.50
N PRO A 133 -16.17 -22.35 11.61
CA PRO A 133 -16.66 -23.37 12.51
C PRO A 133 -16.49 -22.92 13.96
N ALA A 134 -17.52 -23.17 14.77
CA ALA A 134 -17.53 -22.83 16.19
C ALA A 134 -16.44 -23.62 16.93
N GLY A 135 -15.36 -22.94 17.33
CA GLY A 135 -14.28 -23.52 18.13
C GLY A 135 -12.85 -23.11 17.73
N MET A 136 -12.60 -22.79 16.46
CA MET A 136 -11.27 -22.30 16.01
C MET A 136 -11.15 -20.79 16.21
N ALA A 137 -9.98 -20.26 16.56
CA ALA A 137 -9.73 -18.81 16.60
C ALA A 137 -9.76 -18.20 15.18
N MET A 138 -10.21 -16.94 15.02
CA MET A 138 -10.26 -16.26 13.69
C MET A 138 -8.89 -16.27 13.02
N GLY A 139 -7.84 -16.07 13.84
CA GLY A 139 -6.46 -16.07 13.40
C GLY A 139 -5.97 -17.42 12.88
N GLU A 140 -6.43 -18.54 13.45
CA GLU A 140 -6.10 -19.90 12.99
C GLU A 140 -6.76 -20.22 11.64
N TYR A 141 -8.05 -19.89 11.50
CA TYR A 141 -8.83 -20.20 10.29
C TYR A 141 -8.33 -19.45 9.05
N LEU A 142 -7.97 -18.17 9.21
CA LEU A 142 -7.42 -17.36 8.13
C LEU A 142 -5.99 -17.75 7.74
N HIS A 143 -5.18 -18.16 8.73
CA HIS A 143 -3.80 -18.63 8.52
C HIS A 143 -3.72 -19.86 7.63
N GLU A 144 -4.58 -20.84 7.89
CA GLU A 144 -4.43 -22.18 7.35
C GLU A 144 -5.01 -22.31 5.93
N ARG A 145 -6.02 -21.49 5.57
CA ARG A 145 -6.75 -21.63 4.31
C ARG A 145 -6.59 -20.53 3.27
N VAL A 146 -6.26 -19.29 3.67
CA VAL A 146 -6.37 -18.13 2.76
C VAL A 146 -5.08 -17.30 2.70
N ALA A 147 -4.36 -17.19 3.83
CA ALA A 147 -3.25 -16.26 3.98
C ALA A 147 -2.09 -16.38 2.97
N PRO A 148 -1.50 -17.56 2.68
CA PRO A 148 -0.24 -17.60 1.91
C PRO A 148 -0.45 -17.32 0.40
N GLU A 149 -1.49 -17.88 -0.20
CA GLU A 149 -1.77 -17.70 -1.63
C GLU A 149 -2.36 -16.33 -1.93
N ALA A 150 -3.32 -15.86 -1.12
CA ALA A 150 -3.92 -14.54 -1.30
C ALA A 150 -2.88 -13.42 -1.16
N LEU A 151 -1.97 -13.52 -0.18
CA LEU A 151 -0.92 -12.54 0.04
C LEU A 151 0.06 -12.47 -1.14
N ARG A 152 0.45 -13.63 -1.70
CA ARG A 152 1.31 -13.68 -2.90
C ARG A 152 0.65 -12.99 -4.09
N TYR A 153 -0.63 -13.27 -4.36
CA TYR A 153 -1.36 -12.63 -5.45
C TYR A 153 -1.57 -11.14 -5.23
N CYS A 154 -1.87 -10.70 -3.99
CA CYS A 154 -1.96 -9.29 -3.64
C CYS A 154 -0.64 -8.55 -3.89
N TYR A 155 0.50 -9.16 -3.55
CA TYR A 155 1.82 -8.54 -3.78
C TYR A 155 2.17 -8.46 -5.26
N ILE A 156 1.91 -9.51 -6.04
CA ILE A 156 2.09 -9.47 -7.49
C ILE A 156 1.20 -8.39 -8.13
N LEU A 157 -0.08 -8.34 -7.74
CA LEU A 157 -1.02 -7.34 -8.23
C LEU A 157 -0.57 -5.93 -7.83
N SER A 158 -0.22 -5.69 -6.57
CA SER A 158 0.30 -4.41 -6.10
C SER A 158 1.57 -3.99 -6.85
N ALA A 159 2.51 -4.91 -7.08
CA ALA A 159 3.75 -4.62 -7.80
C ALA A 159 3.46 -4.20 -9.24
N ALA A 160 2.58 -4.91 -9.94
CA ALA A 160 2.12 -4.54 -11.27
C ALA A 160 1.47 -3.14 -11.29
N MET A 161 0.66 -2.83 -10.28
CA MET A 161 0.00 -1.52 -10.15
C MET A 161 0.98 -0.38 -9.85
N PHE A 162 2.04 -0.61 -9.06
CA PHE A 162 3.11 0.37 -8.87
C PHE A 162 3.89 0.63 -10.16
N VAL A 163 4.24 -0.43 -10.90
CA VAL A 163 4.91 -0.32 -12.20
C VAL A 163 4.06 0.48 -13.19
N LEU A 164 2.78 0.15 -13.31
CA LEU A 164 1.84 0.87 -14.18
C LEU A 164 1.60 2.30 -13.72
N GLY A 165 1.57 2.54 -12.41
CA GLY A 165 1.44 3.87 -11.84
C GLY A 165 2.63 4.77 -12.18
N LEU A 166 3.85 4.26 -12.03
CA LEU A 166 5.08 4.93 -12.46
C LEU A 166 5.12 5.16 -13.97
N LYS A 167 4.68 4.18 -14.77
CA LYS A 167 4.54 4.35 -16.23
C LYS A 167 3.55 5.45 -16.59
N GLY A 168 2.52 5.69 -15.78
CA GLY A 168 1.58 6.80 -15.96
C GLY A 168 2.27 8.17 -15.93
N LEU A 169 3.35 8.32 -15.16
CA LEU A 169 4.15 9.55 -15.09
C LEU A 169 5.00 9.81 -16.34
N SER A 170 5.07 8.90 -17.31
CA SER A 170 5.71 9.16 -18.61
C SER A 170 4.90 10.11 -19.51
N SER A 171 3.68 10.51 -19.12
CA SER A 171 2.87 11.49 -19.84
C SER A 171 2.07 12.37 -18.88
N PRO A 172 2.08 13.72 -19.03
CA PRO A 172 1.30 14.62 -18.19
C PRO A 172 -0.21 14.30 -18.19
N LYS A 173 -0.73 13.80 -19.31
CA LYS A 173 -2.14 13.42 -19.47
C LYS A 173 -2.53 12.23 -18.57
N TRP A 174 -1.62 11.29 -18.34
CA TRP A 174 -1.88 10.05 -17.60
C TRP A 174 -1.29 10.05 -16.19
N ALA A 175 -0.47 11.04 -15.85
CA ALA A 175 0.28 11.08 -14.59
C ALA A 175 -0.63 10.92 -13.36
N ARG A 176 -1.79 11.59 -13.36
CA ARG A 176 -2.74 11.51 -12.24
C ARG A 176 -3.39 10.14 -12.10
N SER A 177 -3.92 9.58 -13.19
CA SER A 177 -4.50 8.24 -13.19
C SER A 177 -3.46 7.15 -12.88
N GLY A 178 -2.20 7.38 -13.26
CA GLY A 178 -1.08 6.55 -12.84
C GLY A 178 -0.88 6.61 -11.32
N MET A 179 -0.91 7.82 -10.75
CA MET A 179 -0.76 8.02 -9.31
C MET A 179 -1.87 7.36 -8.51
N SER A 180 -3.12 7.46 -8.97
CA SER A 180 -4.25 6.80 -8.32
C SER A 180 -4.17 5.27 -8.40
N LEU A 181 -3.65 4.74 -9.52
CA LEU A 181 -3.40 3.31 -9.68
C LEU A 181 -2.33 2.82 -8.70
N ALA A 182 -1.26 3.58 -8.50
CA ALA A 182 -0.26 3.29 -7.47
C ALA A 182 -0.85 3.33 -6.05
N ALA A 183 -1.76 4.28 -5.76
CA ALA A 183 -2.42 4.36 -4.46
C ALA A 183 -3.29 3.13 -4.18
N PHE A 184 -4.00 2.64 -5.20
CA PHE A 184 -4.75 1.40 -5.10
C PHE A 184 -3.82 0.19 -4.96
N GLY A 185 -2.69 0.14 -5.66
CA GLY A 185 -1.67 -0.89 -5.46
C GLY A 185 -1.24 -0.95 -3.99
N MET A 186 -0.95 0.20 -3.38
CA MET A 186 -0.63 0.28 -1.96
C MET A 186 -1.77 -0.24 -1.06
N LEU A 187 -3.03 0.13 -1.36
CA LEU A 187 -4.18 -0.40 -0.62
C LEU A 187 -4.26 -1.93 -0.69
N VAL A 188 -4.08 -2.50 -1.88
CA VAL A 188 -4.06 -3.96 -2.09
C VAL A 188 -2.93 -4.62 -1.30
N ALA A 189 -1.73 -4.04 -1.30
CA ALA A 189 -0.62 -4.54 -0.50
C ALA A 189 -0.93 -4.51 1.00
N VAL A 190 -1.38 -3.37 1.53
CA VAL A 190 -1.71 -3.19 2.95
C VAL A 190 -2.77 -4.18 3.39
N VAL A 191 -3.88 -4.26 2.64
CA VAL A 191 -4.97 -5.22 2.90
C VAL A 191 -4.45 -6.65 2.86
N GLY A 192 -3.69 -7.01 1.83
CA GLY A 192 -3.10 -8.34 1.70
C GLY A 192 -2.20 -8.70 2.90
N THR A 193 -1.41 -7.72 3.36
CA THR A 193 -0.54 -7.88 4.53
C THR A 193 -1.31 -8.04 5.83
N LEU A 194 -2.52 -7.49 5.98
CA LEU A 194 -3.33 -7.72 7.18
C LEU A 194 -3.66 -9.21 7.40
N PHE A 195 -3.59 -10.03 6.34
CA PHE A 195 -3.75 -11.48 6.40
C PHE A 195 -2.42 -12.22 6.65
N HIS A 196 -1.31 -11.50 6.90
CA HIS A 196 -0.01 -12.12 7.08
C HIS A 196 0.02 -12.99 8.35
N PRO A 197 0.54 -14.24 8.26
CA PRO A 197 0.68 -15.17 9.38
C PRO A 197 1.13 -14.56 10.71
N HIS A 198 2.25 -13.83 10.71
CA HIS A 198 2.78 -13.24 11.95
C HIS A 198 1.93 -12.14 12.60
N ILE A 199 0.81 -11.69 12.01
CA ILE A 199 -0.06 -10.67 12.62
C ILE A 199 -1.07 -11.33 13.56
N VAL A 200 -0.82 -11.18 14.86
CA VAL A 200 -1.69 -11.64 15.95
C VAL A 200 -2.53 -10.49 16.51
N THR A 201 -1.94 -9.30 16.64
CA THR A 201 -2.57 -8.16 17.31
C THR A 201 -2.79 -6.98 16.36
N TYR A 202 -4.05 -6.62 16.11
CA TYR A 202 -4.39 -5.49 15.23
C TYR A 202 -4.45 -4.13 15.94
N ARG A 203 -4.43 -4.12 17.29
CA ARG A 203 -4.61 -2.88 18.08
C ARG A 203 -3.53 -1.83 17.79
N TRP A 204 -2.27 -2.25 17.79
CA TRP A 204 -1.13 -1.35 17.56
C TRP A 204 -1.03 -0.92 16.10
N ILE A 205 -1.40 -1.80 15.17
CA ILE A 205 -1.55 -1.48 13.75
C ILE A 205 -2.61 -0.38 13.58
N ALA A 206 -3.83 -0.58 14.10
CA ALA A 206 -4.92 0.37 13.94
C ALA A 206 -4.57 1.74 14.55
N LEU A 207 -3.95 1.75 15.73
CA LEU A 207 -3.49 2.97 16.38
C LEU A 207 -2.44 3.70 15.53
N GLY A 208 -1.40 3.01 15.08
CA GLY A 208 -0.34 3.61 14.27
C GLY A 208 -0.83 4.12 12.92
N VAL A 209 -1.70 3.37 12.25
CA VAL A 209 -2.34 3.78 11.00
C VAL A 209 -3.21 5.01 11.22
N ALA A 210 -4.01 5.05 12.28
CA ALA A 210 -4.88 6.19 12.57
C ALA A 210 -4.07 7.47 12.84
N ILE A 211 -3.02 7.39 13.67
CA ILE A 211 -2.14 8.53 13.96
C ILE A 211 -1.43 8.97 12.69
N GLY A 212 -0.81 8.04 11.95
CA GLY A 212 -0.09 8.38 10.73
C GLY A 212 -0.99 8.92 9.61
N ALA A 213 -2.21 8.40 9.48
CA ALA A 213 -3.21 8.93 8.54
C ALA A 213 -3.65 10.34 8.90
N PHE A 214 -3.85 10.62 10.18
CA PHE A 214 -4.19 11.96 10.65
C PHE A 214 -3.06 12.97 10.39
N VAL A 215 -1.81 12.63 10.77
CA VAL A 215 -0.65 13.49 10.56
C VAL A 215 -0.36 13.67 9.07
N GLY A 216 -0.22 12.57 8.33
CA GLY A 216 0.05 12.61 6.88
C GLY A 216 -1.07 13.30 6.10
N GLY A 217 -2.32 13.03 6.46
CA GLY A 217 -3.50 13.65 5.88
C GLY A 217 -3.53 15.16 6.06
N THR A 218 -3.28 15.64 7.28
CA THR A 218 -3.26 17.09 7.56
C THR A 218 -2.09 17.80 6.89
N MET A 219 -0.92 17.16 6.77
CA MET A 219 0.22 17.72 6.05
C MET A 219 -0.02 17.78 4.54
N GLY A 220 -0.65 16.76 3.94
CA GLY A 220 -0.88 16.71 2.50
C GLY A 220 -2.02 17.61 2.00
N LEU A 221 -2.94 18.01 2.89
CA LEU A 221 -4.09 18.86 2.56
C LEU A 221 -3.83 20.37 2.71
N ARG A 222 -2.77 20.77 3.43
CA ARG A 222 -2.33 22.17 3.58
C ARG A 222 -1.45 22.58 2.41
#